data_AF-A0A3D3QIA2-F1
#
_entry.id   AF-A0A3D3QIA2-F1
#
_cell.length_a   1.000
_cell.length_b   1.000
_cell.length_c   1.000
_cell.angle_alpha   90.00
_cell.angle_beta   90.00
_cell.angle_gamma   90.00
#
_symmetry.space_group_name_H-M   'P 1'
#
loop_
_entity.id
_entity.type
_entity.pdbx_description
1 polymer ?
#
loop_
_entity_poly.entity_id
_entity_poly.type
_entity_poly.pdbx_seq_one_letter_code
_entity_poly.pdbx_strand_id
1 'polypeptide(L)'
;MALLSKGIANLIGGVSQQPDAVRFDNQCDAMDNAFPSVLEGLTKRMPTEHVANLDSATPGADEDYFVHLINRDPSERYVVTVKSDESAA
;
A
#
# COMPACT_ATOMS: atom_id res chain seq x y z
N MET A 1 -16.44 41.05 1.67
CA MET A 1 -15.63 39.80 1.70
C MET A 1 -14.94 39.68 0.35
N ALA A 2 -13.60 39.68 0.33
CA ALA A 2 -12.85 39.47 -0.89
C ALA A 2 -12.87 37.97 -1.26
N LEU A 3 -12.96 37.66 -2.55
CA LEU A 3 -12.95 36.29 -3.04
C LEU A 3 -11.49 35.79 -3.03
N LEU A 4 -11.18 34.82 -2.18
CA LEU A 4 -9.86 34.18 -2.10
C LEU A 4 -9.91 32.84 -2.83
N SER A 5 -9.10 32.71 -3.88
CA SER A 5 -8.91 31.47 -4.64
C SER A 5 -7.45 31.03 -4.52
N LYS A 6 -7.23 29.77 -4.16
CA LYS A 6 -5.90 29.17 -4.06
C LYS A 6 -5.91 27.84 -4.82
N GLY A 7 -4.94 27.66 -5.71
CA GLY A 7 -4.73 26.42 -6.44
C GLY A 7 -3.66 25.56 -5.77
N ILE A 8 -3.91 24.26 -5.66
CA ILE A 8 -2.93 23.26 -5.22
C ILE A 8 -2.34 22.64 -6.47
N ALA A 9 -1.00 22.71 -6.63
CA ALA A 9 -0.35 22.31 -7.88
C ALA A 9 -0.39 20.79 -8.13
N ASN A 10 -0.35 19.97 -7.07
CA ASN A 10 -0.38 18.52 -7.16
C ASN A 10 -0.92 17.88 -5.87
N LEU A 11 -1.28 16.59 -5.94
CA LEU A 11 -1.85 15.82 -4.81
C LEU A 11 -0.98 14.61 -4.45
N ILE A 12 0.35 14.81 -4.49
CA ILE A 12 1.34 13.74 -4.27
C ILE A 12 1.94 13.76 -2.86
N GLY A 13 1.50 14.66 -1.98
CA GLY A 13 2.12 14.92 -0.68
C GLY A 13 1.92 13.82 0.37
N GLY A 14 1.02 12.87 0.11
CA GLY A 14 0.74 11.75 1.01
C GLY A 14 0.08 12.17 2.32
N VAL A 15 0.18 11.28 3.32
CA VAL A 15 -0.47 11.45 4.63
C VAL A 15 0.42 12.22 5.59
N SER A 16 -0.15 13.20 6.29
CA SER A 16 0.53 13.96 7.35
C SER A 16 -0.40 14.19 8.54
N GLN A 17 0.03 13.77 9.73
CA GLN A 17 -0.66 14.02 11.01
C GLN A 17 -0.24 15.36 11.65
N GLN A 18 0.43 16.23 10.90
CA GLN A 18 0.79 17.56 11.38
C GLN A 18 -0.43 18.48 11.47
N PRO A 19 -0.48 19.44 12.42
CA PRO A 19 -1.54 20.44 12.49
C PRO A 19 -1.66 21.26 11.21
N ASP A 20 -2.89 21.67 10.84
CA ASP A 20 -3.18 22.36 9.57
C ASP A 20 -2.34 23.61 9.31
N ALA A 21 -1.94 24.33 10.36
CA ALA A 21 -1.13 25.55 10.23
C ALA A 21 0.28 25.31 9.67
N VAL A 22 0.84 24.10 9.84
CA VAL A 22 2.19 23.74 9.37
C VAL A 22 2.17 22.68 8.26
N ARG A 23 0.99 22.12 7.98
CA ARG A 23 0.78 21.10 6.95
C ARG A 23 0.99 21.72 5.57
N PHE A 24 1.64 20.98 4.67
CA PHE A 24 1.74 21.40 3.28
C PHE A 24 0.40 21.24 2.57
N ASP A 25 0.09 22.15 1.65
CA ASP A 25 -1.19 22.19 0.95
C ASP A 25 -1.50 20.93 0.11
N ASN A 26 -0.49 20.14 -0.24
CA ASN A 26 -0.63 18.94 -1.06
C ASN A 26 -0.71 17.63 -0.25
N GLN A 27 -0.80 17.72 1.08
CA GLN A 27 -0.90 16.59 2.01
C GLN A 27 -2.34 16.38 2.49
N CYS A 28 -2.66 15.17 2.96
CA CYS A 28 -3.96 14.80 3.49
C CYS A 28 -3.87 14.07 4.84
N ASP A 29 -4.99 13.90 5.52
CA ASP A 29 -5.10 13.14 6.78
C ASP A 29 -5.12 11.62 6.59
N ALA A 30 -5.71 11.17 5.47
CA ALA A 30 -5.87 9.76 5.14
C ALA A 30 -5.83 9.59 3.61
N MET A 31 -5.32 8.44 3.16
CA MET A 31 -5.13 8.13 1.74
C MET A 31 -5.40 6.64 1.51
N ASP A 32 -6.67 6.31 1.27
CA ASP A 32 -7.09 4.93 1.14
C ASP A 32 -7.10 4.48 -0.32
N ASN A 33 -6.35 3.42 -0.65
CA ASN A 33 -6.31 2.80 -1.97
C ASN A 33 -5.99 3.76 -3.15
N ALA A 34 -5.17 4.78 -2.90
CA ALA A 34 -4.72 5.72 -3.92
C ALA A 34 -3.21 5.58 -4.18
N PHE A 35 -2.77 5.97 -5.37
CA PHE A 35 -1.39 5.91 -5.83
C PHE A 35 -0.93 7.30 -6.30
N PRO A 36 0.02 7.94 -5.62
CA PRO A 36 0.55 9.24 -6.04
C PRO A 36 1.64 9.06 -7.11
N SER A 37 1.33 9.42 -8.36
CA SER A 37 2.27 9.47 -9.48
C SER A 37 2.70 10.92 -9.74
N VAL A 38 3.99 11.15 -10.01
CA VAL A 38 4.51 12.50 -10.35
C VAL A 38 3.97 12.98 -11.70
N LEU A 39 3.72 12.04 -12.62
CA LEU A 39 3.29 12.36 -13.98
C LEU A 39 1.77 12.40 -14.12
N GLU A 40 1.09 11.41 -13.53
CA GLU A 40 -0.36 11.20 -13.69
C GLU A 40 -1.17 11.82 -12.53
N GLY A 41 -0.50 12.38 -11.52
CA GLY A 41 -1.13 12.88 -10.32
C GLY A 41 -1.62 11.76 -9.42
N LEU A 42 -2.73 12.00 -8.74
CA LEU A 42 -3.32 11.04 -7.81
C LEU A 42 -4.29 10.10 -8.53
N THR A 43 -3.93 8.83 -8.67
CA THR A 43 -4.76 7.81 -9.32
C THR A 43 -5.23 6.76 -8.32
N LYS A 44 -6.21 5.93 -8.69
CA LYS A 44 -6.61 4.78 -7.88
C LYS A 44 -5.54 3.70 -7.98
N ARG A 45 -5.25 2.98 -6.89
CA ARG A 45 -4.31 1.85 -6.91
C ARG A 45 -4.70 0.85 -7.99
N MET A 46 -3.71 0.38 -8.74
CA MET A 46 -3.89 -0.63 -9.78
C MET A 46 -4.61 -1.88 -9.25
N PRO A 47 -5.52 -2.49 -10.04
CA PRO A 47 -6.27 -3.66 -9.61
C PRO A 47 -5.34 -4.85 -9.36
N THR A 48 -5.71 -5.72 -8.42
CA THR A 48 -5.02 -6.98 -8.18
C THR A 48 -5.49 -8.05 -9.15
N GLU A 49 -4.57 -8.76 -9.79
CA GLU A 49 -4.88 -9.89 -10.67
C GLU A 49 -4.81 -11.21 -9.90
N HIS A 50 -5.80 -12.07 -10.11
CA HIS A 50 -5.82 -13.40 -9.51
C HIS A 50 -4.90 -14.35 -10.29
N VAL A 51 -3.90 -14.92 -9.62
CA VAL A 51 -2.94 -15.85 -10.25
C VAL A 51 -3.34 -17.30 -10.00
N ALA A 52 -3.34 -17.74 -8.74
CA ALA A 52 -3.70 -19.10 -8.33
C ALA A 52 -4.04 -19.13 -6.84
N ASN A 53 -4.83 -20.13 -6.42
CA ASN A 53 -5.04 -20.41 -5.01
C ASN A 53 -3.97 -21.38 -4.50
N LEU A 54 -3.25 -20.99 -3.45
CA LEU A 54 -2.14 -21.77 -2.86
C LEU A 54 -2.56 -22.62 -1.66
N ASP A 55 -3.75 -22.37 -1.08
CA ASP A 55 -4.27 -23.14 0.04
C ASP A 55 -5.78 -23.46 -0.14
N SER A 56 -6.19 -24.65 0.28
CA SER A 56 -7.59 -25.08 0.30
C SER A 56 -8.33 -24.60 1.56
N ALA A 57 -7.59 -24.36 2.64
CA ALA A 57 -8.08 -23.66 3.81
C ALA A 57 -7.88 -22.16 3.57
N THR A 58 -8.89 -21.35 3.89
CA THR A 58 -8.71 -19.89 3.93
C THR A 58 -7.57 -19.61 4.91
N PRO A 59 -6.45 -18.98 4.51
CA PRO A 59 -5.46 -18.51 5.46
C PRO A 59 -6.22 -17.57 6.38
N GLY A 60 -6.44 -18.00 7.62
CA GLY A 60 -7.11 -17.18 8.62
C GLY A 60 -6.32 -15.90 8.78
N ALA A 61 -7.01 -14.79 9.02
CA ALA A 61 -6.38 -13.50 9.29
C ALA A 61 -5.47 -13.52 10.55
N ASP A 62 -5.41 -14.65 11.25
CA ASP A 62 -4.75 -14.89 12.54
C ASP A 62 -3.54 -15.85 12.43
N GLU A 63 -3.06 -16.16 11.22
CA GLU A 63 -1.90 -17.05 11.04
C GLU A 63 -0.62 -16.27 10.69
N ASP A 64 0.38 -16.38 11.55
CA ASP A 64 1.68 -15.76 11.34
C ASP A 64 2.53 -16.57 10.34
N TYR A 65 2.65 -16.02 9.12
CA TYR A 65 3.50 -16.56 8.07
C TYR A 65 4.76 -15.72 7.89
N PHE A 66 5.92 -16.39 7.90
CA PHE A 66 7.16 -15.81 7.39
C PHE A 66 7.23 -16.04 5.88
N VAL A 67 7.27 -14.95 5.10
CA VAL A 67 7.33 -15.00 3.64
C VAL A 67 8.68 -14.48 3.14
N HIS A 68 9.38 -15.27 2.33
CA HIS A 68 10.63 -14.88 1.68
C HIS A 68 10.54 -15.05 0.17
N LEU A 69 10.80 -13.94 -0.55
CA LEU A 69 10.85 -13.92 -2.01
C LEU A 69 12.27 -14.21 -2.49
N ILE A 70 12.43 -15.24 -3.32
CA ILE A 70 13.70 -15.62 -3.91
C ILE A 70 13.64 -15.33 -5.41
N ASN A 71 14.46 -14.39 -5.89
CA ASN A 71 14.58 -14.06 -7.30
C ASN A 71 16.03 -14.36 -7.76
N ARG A 72 16.25 -15.48 -8.46
CA ARG A 72 17.58 -15.91 -8.90
C ARG A 72 17.88 -15.45 -10.31
N ASP A 73 16.93 -15.64 -11.22
CA ASP A 73 17.01 -15.22 -12.62
C ASP A 73 15.60 -14.97 -13.20
N PRO A 74 15.47 -14.48 -14.46
CA PRO A 74 14.16 -14.19 -15.05
C PRO A 74 13.19 -15.38 -15.11
N SER A 75 13.70 -16.61 -15.18
CA SER A 75 12.94 -17.87 -15.19
C SER A 75 12.77 -18.50 -13.80
N GLU A 76 13.67 -18.22 -12.86
CA GLU A 76 13.75 -18.83 -11.53
C GLU A 76 13.36 -17.83 -10.44
N ARG A 77 12.06 -17.82 -10.13
CA ARG A 77 11.45 -17.00 -9.08
C ARG A 77 10.60 -17.89 -8.17
N TYR A 78 10.88 -17.85 -6.88
CA TYR A 78 10.21 -18.68 -5.87
C TYR A 78 9.69 -17.83 -4.71
N VAL A 79 8.62 -18.29 -4.08
CA VAL A 79 8.07 -17.74 -2.85
C VAL A 79 8.12 -18.85 -1.80
N VAL A 80 8.81 -18.60 -0.70
CA VAL A 80 8.87 -19.53 0.43
C VAL A 80 7.98 -18.97 1.53
N THR A 81 7.02 -19.77 1.96
CA THR A 81 6.14 -19.47 3.11
C THR A 81 6.42 -20.47 4.22
N VAL A 82 6.74 -19.97 5.41
CA VAL A 82 6.95 -20.79 6.62
C VAL A 82 5.89 -20.40 7.63
N LYS A 83 5.06 -21.36 8.04
CA LYS A 83 4.05 -21.19 9.08
C LYS A 83 4.68 -21.49 10.44
N SER A 84 4.42 -20.64 11.42
CA SER A 84 4.75 -20.97 12.81
C SER A 84 3.76 -22.02 13.34
N ASP A 85 4.27 -23.06 13.99
CA ASP A 85 3.41 -24.04 14.67
C ASP A 85 3.20 -23.57 16.11
N GLU A 86 2.02 -23.03 16.39
CA GLU A 86 1.63 -22.55 17.72
C GLU A 86 1.20 -23.71 18.64
N SER A 87 1.90 -24.85 18.59
CA SER A 87 1.63 -26.06 19.40
C SER A 87 2.58 -26.22 20.60
N ALA A 88 3.38 -25.19 20.92
CA ALA A 88 4.33 -25.19 22.03
C ALA A 88 4.13 -24.00 22.99
N ALA A 89 3.00 -24.01 23.71
CA ALA A 89 2.83 -23.32 24.99
C ALA A 89 1.91 -24.13 25.92
#